data_AF-A0A839S3S5-F1
#
_entry.id   AF-A0A839S3S5-F1
#
_cell.length_a   1.000
_cell.length_b   1.000
_cell.length_c   1.000
_cell.angle_alpha   90.00
_cell.angle_beta   90.00
_cell.angle_gamma   90.00
#
_symmetry.space_group_name_H-M   'P 1'
#
loop_
_entity.id
_entity.type
_entity.pdbx_description
1 polymer ?
#
loop_
_entity_poly.entity_id
_entity_poly.type
_entity_poly.pdbx_seq_one_letter_code
_entity_poly.pdbx_strand_id
1 'polypeptide(L)'
;MIVGGERGEVIDVGLFDRLRSKRGGKQRPGTLRGASDADTAHLDAWASERRGVEAYVEPRTNVTEATVVLVAHDGEWTRRRIGSLGQAQDFGSKRSIPVYEVARTGYPQRMRDYTQRQRILEKRRRQAERDA
;
A
#
# COMPACT_ATOMS: atom_id res chain seq x y z
N MET A 1 27.82 -32.48 10.11
CA MET A 1 27.86 -31.70 8.86
C MET A 1 26.38 -31.42 8.52
N ILE A 2 25.77 -30.30 8.96
CA ILE A 2 25.72 -28.97 8.29
C ILE A 2 25.07 -29.17 6.88
N VAL A 3 23.89 -28.69 6.45
CA VAL A 3 22.91 -27.56 6.67
C VAL A 3 21.56 -28.10 6.10
N GLY A 4 20.34 -27.84 6.58
CA GLY A 4 19.59 -26.58 6.74
C GLY A 4 18.72 -26.26 5.50
N GLY A 5 17.56 -25.63 5.70
CA GLY A 5 16.78 -25.03 4.61
C GLY A 5 15.26 -25.20 4.71
N GLU A 6 14.64 -24.47 5.63
CA GLU A 6 13.20 -24.22 5.66
C GLU A 6 12.79 -23.50 4.37
N ARG A 7 11.89 -24.10 3.58
CA ARG A 7 11.37 -23.52 2.34
C ARG A 7 10.29 -22.51 2.69
N GLY A 8 10.61 -21.24 2.53
CA GLY A 8 9.66 -20.13 2.59
C GLY A 8 8.61 -20.27 1.48
N GLU A 9 7.35 -20.18 1.90
CA GLU A 9 6.16 -20.16 1.07
C GLU A 9 6.11 -18.87 0.25
N VAL A 10 6.04 -19.05 -1.06
CA VAL A 10 5.81 -17.98 -2.04
C VAL A 10 4.31 -17.70 -2.08
N ILE A 11 3.88 -16.53 -1.62
CA ILE A 11 2.48 -16.11 -1.74
C ILE A 11 2.31 -15.50 -3.14
N ASP A 12 2.02 -16.37 -4.10
CA ASP A 12 1.45 -16.00 -5.38
C ASP A 12 0.01 -15.51 -5.14
N VAL A 13 -0.21 -14.20 -5.16
CA VAL A 13 -1.58 -13.65 -5.03
C VAL A 13 -2.25 -13.74 -6.39
N GLY A 14 -2.67 -14.96 -6.71
CA GLY A 14 -3.29 -15.37 -7.94
C GLY A 14 -4.69 -14.77 -8.17
N LEU A 15 -5.03 -14.79 -9.45
CA LEU A 15 -6.22 -14.37 -10.18
C LEU A 15 -7.56 -15.02 -9.74
N PHE A 16 -7.71 -15.49 -8.49
CA PHE A 16 -8.84 -16.38 -8.10
C PHE A 16 -9.58 -16.04 -6.79
N ASP A 17 -9.61 -14.79 -6.32
CA ASP A 17 -10.45 -14.42 -5.15
C ASP A 17 -11.92 -14.10 -5.50
N ARG A 18 -12.50 -14.72 -6.54
CA ARG A 18 -13.86 -14.39 -7.00
C ARG A 18 -14.99 -15.08 -6.23
N LEU A 19 -14.74 -15.93 -5.24
CA LEU A 19 -15.80 -16.72 -4.62
C LEU A 19 -15.71 -16.89 -3.10
N ARG A 20 -15.48 -15.80 -2.34
CA ARG A 20 -15.94 -15.79 -0.92
C ARG A 20 -16.05 -14.41 -0.27
N SER A 21 -17.06 -13.61 -0.64
CA SER A 21 -17.58 -12.61 0.30
C SER A 21 -19.07 -12.39 0.12
N LYS A 22 -19.86 -13.16 0.87
CA LYS A 22 -21.29 -12.95 1.10
C LYS A 22 -21.50 -12.65 2.58
N ARG A 23 -21.15 -11.42 3.01
CA ARG A 23 -21.79 -10.69 4.12
C ARG A 23 -21.13 -9.31 4.29
N GLY A 24 -21.84 -8.26 3.86
CA GLY A 24 -21.45 -6.88 4.13
C GLY A 24 -22.21 -5.92 3.22
N GLY A 25 -23.21 -5.24 3.79
CA GLY A 25 -24.04 -4.16 3.24
C GLY A 25 -23.82 -3.70 1.80
N LYS A 26 -24.89 -3.82 0.99
CA LYS A 26 -25.02 -3.21 -0.34
C LYS A 26 -24.85 -1.68 -0.22
N GLN A 27 -23.63 -1.17 -0.41
CA GLN A 27 -23.40 0.28 -0.51
C GLN A 27 -24.22 0.81 -1.70
N ARG A 28 -24.97 1.90 -1.46
CA ARG A 28 -25.75 2.57 -2.50
C ARG A 28 -24.77 3.19 -3.52
N PRO A 29 -25.01 3.03 -4.84
CA PRO A 29 -24.22 3.71 -5.86
C PRO A 29 -24.17 5.22 -5.55
N GLY A 30 -22.96 5.78 -5.41
CA GLY A 30 -22.75 7.21 -5.14
C GLY A 30 -22.30 7.60 -3.73
N THR A 31 -22.15 6.66 -2.79
CA THR A 31 -21.53 6.96 -1.47
C THR A 31 -20.02 6.69 -1.49
N LEU A 32 -19.22 7.68 -1.10
CA LEU A 32 -17.78 7.51 -0.89
C LEU A 32 -17.56 6.49 0.24
N ARG A 33 -16.78 5.43 -0.03
CA ARG A 33 -16.40 4.43 0.98
C ARG A 33 -15.40 5.06 1.95
N GLY A 34 -15.76 5.20 3.22
CA GLY A 34 -14.85 5.69 4.26
C GLY A 34 -13.65 4.76 4.51
N ALA A 35 -12.71 5.21 5.34
CA ALA A 35 -11.68 4.34 5.90
C ALA A 35 -12.31 3.23 6.74
N SER A 36 -11.72 2.02 6.68
CA SER A 36 -12.17 0.86 7.44
C SER A 36 -11.05 0.30 8.31
N ASP A 37 -11.39 -0.51 9.32
CA ASP A 37 -10.38 -1.19 10.15
C ASP A 37 -9.44 -2.06 9.32
N ALA A 38 -9.94 -2.65 8.22
CA ALA A 38 -9.13 -3.40 7.27
C ALA A 38 -8.07 -2.53 6.56
N ASP A 39 -8.37 -1.25 6.29
CA ASP A 39 -7.40 -0.32 5.71
C ASP A 39 -6.26 -0.05 6.70
N THR A 40 -6.57 0.21 7.97
CA THR A 40 -5.56 0.43 9.01
C THR A 40 -4.76 -0.83 9.35
N ALA A 41 -5.41 -2.00 9.41
CA ALA A 41 -4.74 -3.27 9.61
C ALA A 41 -3.75 -3.60 8.47
N HIS A 42 -4.12 -3.30 7.22
CA HIS A 42 -3.22 -3.44 6.08
C HIS A 42 -2.00 -2.52 6.22
N LEU A 43 -2.22 -1.25 6.57
CA LEU A 43 -1.13 -0.29 6.75
C LEU A 43 -0.18 -0.73 7.86
N ASP A 44 -0.71 -1.28 8.95
CA ASP A 44 0.07 -1.82 10.06
C ASP A 44 0.94 -3.01 9.65
N ALA A 45 0.32 -4.03 9.04
CA ALA A 45 1.01 -5.21 8.57
C ALA A 45 2.12 -4.84 7.57
N TRP A 46 1.79 -4.02 6.57
CA TRP A 46 2.74 -3.59 5.55
C TRP A 46 3.92 -2.81 6.12
N ALA A 47 3.67 -1.92 7.09
CA ALA A 47 4.72 -1.15 7.75
C ALA A 47 5.62 -2.01 8.63
N SER A 48 5.07 -3.05 9.29
CA SER A 48 5.83 -3.93 10.19
C SER A 48 6.92 -4.74 9.47
N GLU A 49 6.68 -5.09 8.21
CA GLU A 49 7.59 -5.84 7.35
C GLU A 49 8.71 -4.98 6.74
N ARG A 50 8.62 -3.65 6.86
CA ARG A 50 9.48 -2.70 6.13
C ARG A 50 10.22 -1.78 7.07
N ARG A 51 11.33 -1.24 6.59
CA ARG A 51 12.18 -0.29 7.31
C ARG A 51 12.13 1.07 6.64
N GLY A 52 12.40 2.12 7.42
CA GLY A 52 12.43 3.50 6.95
C GLY A 52 11.11 3.93 6.31
N VAL A 53 9.99 3.53 6.90
CA VAL A 53 8.65 3.85 6.39
C VAL A 53 8.32 5.30 6.73
N GLU A 54 7.89 6.04 5.72
CA GLU A 54 7.36 7.39 5.83
C GLU A 54 5.92 7.41 5.31
N ALA A 55 5.04 8.19 5.95
CA ALA A 55 3.65 8.34 5.58
C ALA A 55 3.42 9.66 4.85
N TYR A 56 2.78 9.58 3.69
CA TYR A 56 2.43 10.72 2.86
C TYR A 56 0.91 10.81 2.74
N VAL A 57 0.33 11.85 3.32
CA VAL A 57 -1.11 12.05 3.39
C VAL A 57 -1.56 12.88 2.20
N GLU A 58 -2.53 12.33 1.48
CA GLU A 58 -3.30 13.05 0.49
C GLU A 58 -4.57 13.55 1.17
N PRO A 59 -4.80 14.87 1.19
CA PRO A 59 -5.97 15.43 1.83
C PRO A 59 -7.24 14.95 1.13
N ARG A 60 -8.32 14.85 1.90
CA ARG A 60 -9.68 14.69 1.37
C ARG A 60 -9.95 15.77 0.33
N THR A 61 -10.59 15.38 -0.77
CA THR A 61 -11.17 16.31 -1.74
C THR A 61 -12.70 16.20 -1.73
N ASN A 62 -13.40 16.95 -2.59
CA ASN A 62 -14.86 16.83 -2.72
C ASN A 62 -15.32 15.44 -3.20
N VAL A 63 -14.44 14.71 -3.90
CA VAL A 63 -14.77 13.46 -4.58
C VAL A 63 -13.91 12.28 -4.13
N THR A 64 -12.96 12.50 -3.21
CA THR A 64 -12.11 11.44 -2.66
C THR A 64 -11.92 11.63 -1.15
N GLU A 65 -12.08 10.53 -0.42
CA GLU A 65 -11.67 10.48 0.99
C GLU A 65 -10.17 10.71 1.15
N ALA A 66 -9.75 11.09 2.35
CA ALA A 66 -8.33 11.19 2.66
C ALA A 66 -7.65 9.81 2.53
N THR A 67 -6.44 9.82 1.99
CA THR A 67 -5.64 8.60 1.80
C THR A 67 -4.25 8.81 2.35
N VAL A 68 -3.62 7.72 2.77
CA VAL A 68 -2.21 7.69 3.14
C VAL A 68 -1.47 6.76 2.22
N VAL A 69 -0.30 7.21 1.77
CA VAL A 69 0.68 6.44 1.03
C VAL A 69 1.84 6.18 1.97
N LEU A 70 2.09 4.92 2.31
CA LEU A 70 3.31 4.54 3.01
C LEU A 70 4.39 4.27 1.97
N VAL A 71 5.58 4.80 2.21
CA VAL A 71 6.75 4.63 1.34
C VAL A 71 7.91 4.12 2.18
N ALA A 72 8.42 2.94 1.86
CA ALA A 72 9.57 2.32 2.51
C ALA A 72 10.89 2.95 2.04
N HIS A 73 11.99 2.57 2.70
CA HIS A 73 13.33 3.08 2.41
C HIS A 73 13.79 2.87 0.96
N ASP A 74 13.38 1.78 0.31
CA ASP A 74 13.75 1.40 -1.06
C ASP A 74 12.79 1.96 -2.13
N GLY A 75 11.75 2.66 -1.69
CA GLY A 75 10.72 3.24 -2.54
C GLY A 75 9.51 2.33 -2.79
N GLU A 76 9.46 1.12 -2.25
CA GLU A 76 8.22 0.33 -2.25
C GLU A 76 7.13 1.11 -1.52
N TRP A 77 5.90 1.05 -2.03
CA TRP A 77 4.80 1.82 -1.46
C TRP A 77 3.47 1.08 -1.46
N THR A 78 2.60 1.45 -0.53
CA THR A 78 1.19 1.04 -0.51
C THR A 78 0.29 2.23 -0.23
N ARG A 79 -0.95 2.19 -0.73
CA ARG A 79 -1.95 3.26 -0.54
C ARG A 79 -3.23 2.69 0.04
N ARG A 80 -3.73 3.31 1.09
CA ARG A 80 -5.02 2.99 1.73
C ARG A 80 -5.77 4.26 2.15
N ARG A 81 -7.07 4.11 2.39
CA ARG A 81 -7.90 5.20 2.92
C ARG A 81 -7.58 5.40 4.39
N ILE A 82 -7.62 6.65 4.84
CA ILE A 82 -7.50 7.03 6.24
C ILE A 82 -8.54 8.10 6.53
N GLY A 83 -9.27 7.99 7.64
CA GLY A 83 -10.50 8.77 7.82
C GLY A 83 -10.26 10.28 7.89
N SER A 84 -9.06 10.72 8.28
CA SER A 84 -8.66 12.13 8.32
C SER A 84 -7.15 12.30 8.41
N LEU A 85 -6.66 13.54 8.27
CA LEU A 85 -5.27 13.89 8.56
C LEU A 85 -4.89 13.60 10.02
N GLY A 86 -5.79 13.87 10.97
CA GLY A 86 -5.56 13.55 12.40
C GLY A 86 -5.37 12.05 12.62
N GLN A 87 -6.19 11.21 11.99
CA GLN A 87 -5.99 9.75 12.07
C GLN A 87 -4.66 9.30 11.47
N ALA A 88 -4.18 9.97 10.41
CA ALA A 88 -2.86 9.69 9.84
C ALA A 88 -1.71 10.10 10.78
N GLN A 89 -1.85 11.25 11.45
CA GLN A 89 -0.91 11.71 12.47
C GLN A 89 -0.88 10.77 13.68
N ASP A 90 -2.03 10.32 14.16
CA ASP A 90 -2.15 9.34 15.24
C ASP A 90 -1.55 7.99 14.83
N PHE A 91 -1.82 7.54 13.61
CA PHE A 91 -1.26 6.31 13.06
C PHE A 91 0.28 6.37 13.05
N GLY A 92 0.84 7.47 12.55
CA GLY A 92 2.28 7.67 12.47
C GLY A 92 2.93 7.78 13.84
N SER A 93 2.36 8.60 14.73
CA SER A 93 2.89 8.81 16.09
C SER A 93 2.98 7.52 16.88
N LYS A 94 1.95 6.65 16.83
CA LYS A 94 1.94 5.35 17.51
C LYS A 94 3.02 4.38 17.04
N ARG A 95 3.57 4.59 15.84
CA ARG A 95 4.54 3.70 15.17
C ARG A 95 5.88 4.36 14.93
N SER A 96 6.08 5.58 15.42
CA SER A 96 7.25 6.40 15.11
C SER A 96 7.51 6.56 13.60
N ILE A 97 6.43 6.61 12.81
CA ILE A 97 6.48 6.85 11.36
C ILE A 97 6.30 8.35 11.11
N PRO A 98 7.24 9.03 10.43
CA PRO A 98 7.10 10.42 10.03
C PRO A 98 5.90 10.61 9.09
N VAL A 99 5.15 11.69 9.27
CA VAL A 99 3.95 12.00 8.47
C VAL A 99 4.12 13.33 7.75
N TYR A 100 3.90 13.33 6.44
CA TYR A 100 4.01 14.48 5.56
C TYR A 100 2.73 14.69 4.77
N GLU A 101 2.39 15.94 4.46
CA GLU A 101 1.35 16.24 3.48
C GLU A 101 1.93 16.25 2.06
N VAL A 102 1.38 15.43 1.15
CA VAL A 102 1.84 15.35 -0.24
C VAL A 102 1.80 16.71 -0.94
N ALA A 103 0.79 17.53 -0.63
CA ALA A 103 0.64 18.86 -1.22
C ALA A 103 1.83 19.80 -0.89
N ARG A 104 2.56 19.55 0.21
CA ARG A 104 3.69 20.37 0.65
C ARG A 104 5.02 19.79 0.21
N THR A 105 5.22 18.47 0.37
CA THR A 105 6.51 17.82 0.13
C THR A 105 6.61 17.19 -1.25
N GLY A 106 5.48 16.91 -1.89
CA GLY A 106 5.40 15.96 -2.98
C GLY A 106 5.71 14.52 -2.52
N TYR A 107 5.71 13.60 -3.50
CA TYR A 107 6.18 12.23 -3.31
C TYR A 107 7.71 12.15 -3.41
N PRO A 108 8.36 11.30 -2.59
CA PRO A 108 9.80 11.20 -2.55
C PRO A 108 10.35 10.55 -3.83
N GLN A 109 11.57 10.92 -4.21
CA GLN A 109 12.19 10.42 -5.44
C GLN A 109 12.27 8.89 -5.48
N ARG A 110 12.60 8.24 -4.36
CA ARG A 110 12.69 6.77 -4.24
C ARG A 110 11.41 6.05 -4.68
N MET A 111 10.23 6.61 -4.39
CA MET A 111 8.93 6.04 -4.81
C MET A 111 8.75 6.10 -6.34
N ARG A 112 9.19 7.21 -6.96
CA ARG A 112 9.15 7.40 -8.41
C ARG A 112 10.08 6.40 -9.11
N ASP A 113 11.30 6.27 -8.58
CA ASP A 113 12.31 5.34 -9.10
C ASP A 113 11.86 3.89 -8.96
N TYR A 114 11.26 3.52 -7.82
CA TYR A 114 10.66 2.20 -7.64
C TYR A 114 9.57 1.91 -8.67
N THR A 115 8.63 2.84 -8.86
CA THR A 115 7.53 2.66 -9.83
C THR A 115 8.07 2.51 -11.26
N GLN A 116 9.10 3.28 -11.63
CA GLN A 116 9.76 3.15 -12.93
C GLN A 116 10.44 1.78 -13.09
N ARG A 117 11.18 1.33 -12.06
CA ARG A 117 11.81 0.00 -12.04
C ARG A 117 10.78 -1.11 -12.22
N GLN A 118 9.69 -1.09 -11.46
CA GLN A 118 8.61 -2.09 -11.56
C GLN A 118 7.99 -2.12 -12.95
N ARG A 119 7.71 -0.95 -13.55
CA ARG A 119 7.17 -0.86 -14.92
C ARG A 119 8.09 -1.49 -15.96
N ILE A 120 9.41 -1.29 -15.84
CA ILE A 120 10.39 -1.88 -16.76
C ILE A 120 10.43 -3.40 -16.59
N LEU A 121 10.47 -3.89 -15.34
CA LEU A 121 10.48 -5.31 -15.02
C LEU A 121 9.22 -6.02 -15.53
N GLU A 122 8.05 -5.43 -15.33
CA GLU A 122 6.77 -5.95 -15.83
C GLU A 122 6.76 -6.06 -17.35
N LYS A 123 7.25 -5.04 -18.06
CA LYS A 123 7.36 -5.08 -19.52
C LYS A 123 8.29 -6.19 -20.00
N ARG A 124 9.45 -6.36 -19.35
CA ARG A 124 10.41 -7.42 -19.68
C ARG A 124 9.81 -8.81 -19.45
N ARG A 125 9.12 -9.00 -18.33
CA ARG A 125 8.42 -10.26 -18.02
C ARG A 125 7.38 -10.58 -19.08
N ARG A 126 6.54 -9.61 -19.45
CA ARG A 126 5.53 -9.78 -20.52
C ARG A 126 6.12 -10.08 -21.88
N GLN A 127 7.29 -9.51 -22.21
CA GLN A 127 7.97 -9.80 -23.46
C GLN A 127 8.52 -11.22 -23.46
N ALA A 128 9.17 -11.65 -22.37
CA ALA A 128 9.66 -13.02 -22.22
C ALA A 128 8.53 -14.06 -22.27
N GLU A 129 7.37 -13.78 -21.65
CA GLU A 129 6.17 -14.64 -21.73
C GLU A 129 5.57 -14.72 -23.15
N ARG A 130 5.80 -13.72 -24.01
CA ARG A 130 5.34 -13.72 -25.41
C ARG A 130 6.30 -14.45 -26.34
N ASP A 131 7.59 -14.41 -26.02
CA ASP A 131 8.66 -15.01 -26.83
C ASP A 131 8.93 -16.48 -26.46
N ALA A 132 8.27 -17.00 -25.41
CA ALA A 132 8.31 -18.38 -24.96
C ALA A 132 7.15 -19.20 -25.56
#